data_AF-A0A428YAL2-F1
#
_entry.id   AF-A0A428YAL2-F1
#
_cell.length_a   1.000
_cell.length_b   1.000
_cell.length_c   1.000
_cell.angle_alpha   90.00
_cell.angle_beta   90.00
_cell.angle_gamma   90.00
#
_symmetry.space_group_name_H-M   'P 1'
#
loop_
_entity.id
_entity.type
_entity.pdbx_description
1 polymer ?
#
loop_
_entity_poly.entity_id
_entity_poly.type
_entity_poly.pdbx_seq_one_letter_code
_entity_poly.pdbx_strand_id
1 'polypeptide(L)'
;MTKDVDEQPSDGPRRGPRSGRVWWSLLLVFVVASAAATLLPLVHSLRPSGTPVGGPSASTLVVHASRGAAPGAGARAVVCPAPPPGASDDGYCARIGLDGIRRAVLTAAQSDGAARLAPIIDSAVNGTRSRRTQCDPDSRACALILGPADAGKVRRALTAAGFPDAIVRTARPDDPAPTGAVLYAVAARRACLLGFQPTGDAAGPGWTQIAGRLPDDTCLSS
;
A
#
# COMPACT_ATOMS: atom_id res chain seq x y z
N MET A 1 7.53 63.19 31.29
CA MET A 1 8.90 63.10 30.76
C MET A 1 8.78 62.73 29.29
N THR A 2 8.85 63.79 28.50
CA THR A 2 8.76 63.86 27.04
C THR A 2 9.93 63.14 26.39
N LYS A 3 9.65 62.39 25.32
CA LYS A 3 10.63 62.22 24.26
C LYS A 3 9.91 62.12 22.92
N ASP A 4 9.91 63.26 22.25
CA ASP A 4 9.66 63.46 20.84
C ASP A 4 10.47 62.47 19.99
N VAL A 5 9.86 61.94 18.93
CA VAL A 5 10.58 61.41 17.78
C VAL A 5 9.94 62.04 16.54
N ASP A 6 10.76 62.88 15.92
CA ASP A 6 10.51 63.64 14.70
C ASP A 6 10.04 62.79 13.53
N GLU A 7 9.09 63.36 12.79
CA GLU A 7 8.79 63.08 11.40
C GLU A 7 9.57 64.09 10.56
N GLN A 8 10.44 63.66 9.63
CA GLN A 8 10.53 64.34 8.33
C GLN A 8 11.18 63.49 7.22
N PRO A 9 10.78 63.73 5.96
CA PRO A 9 11.06 62.90 4.78
C PRO A 9 12.24 63.43 3.94
N SER A 10 12.74 62.64 3.00
CA SER A 10 13.01 63.08 1.61
C SER A 10 13.69 62.01 0.74
N ASP A 11 13.37 62.12 -0.55
CA ASP A 11 14.08 61.61 -1.74
C ASP A 11 13.82 60.16 -2.21
N GLY A 12 12.80 60.03 -3.07
CA GLY A 12 12.98 59.27 -4.31
C GLY A 12 13.64 60.14 -5.39
N PRO A 13 13.67 59.73 -6.67
CA PRO A 13 13.90 58.41 -7.23
C PRO A 13 15.17 58.40 -8.12
N ARG A 14 15.86 57.26 -8.26
CA ARG A 14 16.74 57.03 -9.43
C ARG A 14 16.36 55.73 -10.12
N ARG A 15 15.44 55.85 -11.09
CA ARG A 15 15.31 54.89 -12.18
C ARG A 15 16.55 55.01 -13.07
N GLY A 16 17.35 53.96 -13.10
CA GLY A 16 18.43 53.75 -14.06
C GLY A 16 18.29 52.36 -14.69
N PRO A 17 18.41 52.19 -16.02
CA PRO A 17 17.80 51.09 -16.75
C PRO A 17 18.77 49.94 -16.99
N ARG A 18 18.68 48.83 -16.24
CA ARG A 18 19.42 47.59 -16.56
C ARG A 18 18.68 46.31 -16.11
N SER A 19 17.37 46.18 -16.34
CA SER A 19 16.63 44.93 -16.03
C SER A 19 16.04 44.21 -17.25
N GLY A 20 16.38 44.63 -18.48
CA GLY A 20 15.86 43.98 -19.69
C GLY A 20 16.57 42.67 -20.04
N ARG A 21 17.90 42.56 -19.85
CA ARG A 21 18.64 41.36 -20.31
C ARG A 21 18.66 40.21 -19.30
N VAL A 22 18.67 40.51 -18.01
CA VAL A 22 18.76 39.47 -16.95
C VAL A 22 17.44 38.70 -16.83
N TRP A 23 16.31 39.37 -17.03
CA TRP A 23 14.99 38.75 -16.91
C TRP A 23 14.66 37.81 -18.07
N TRP A 24 15.13 38.15 -19.29
CA TRP A 24 15.00 37.29 -20.45
C TRP A 24 15.85 36.02 -20.34
N SER A 25 17.06 36.09 -19.77
CA SER A 25 17.88 34.91 -19.53
C SER A 25 17.24 33.93 -18.54
N LEU A 26 16.58 34.43 -17.49
CA LEU A 26 15.86 33.58 -16.52
C LEU A 26 14.62 32.92 -17.15
N LEU A 27 13.87 33.63 -17.98
CA LEU A 27 12.73 33.08 -18.72
C LEU A 27 13.16 31.98 -19.71
N LEU A 28 14.28 32.16 -20.42
CA LEU A 28 14.79 31.19 -21.39
C LEU A 28 15.28 29.90 -20.72
N VAL A 29 15.96 30.01 -19.56
CA VAL A 29 16.36 28.84 -18.75
C VAL A 29 15.14 28.09 -18.23
N PHE A 30 14.09 28.79 -17.79
CA PHE A 30 12.87 28.14 -17.28
C PHE A 30 12.09 27.41 -18.39
N VAL A 31 12.03 27.96 -19.61
CA VAL A 31 11.38 27.31 -20.76
C VAL A 31 12.17 26.09 -21.25
N VAL A 32 13.51 26.16 -21.30
CA VAL A 32 14.35 25.01 -21.69
C VAL A 32 14.29 23.89 -20.63
N ALA A 33 14.28 24.23 -19.34
CA ALA A 33 14.09 23.25 -18.26
C ALA A 33 12.69 22.59 -18.31
N SER A 34 11.65 23.33 -18.70
CA SER A 34 10.29 22.81 -18.80
C SER A 34 10.09 21.92 -20.04
N ALA A 35 10.81 22.18 -21.14
CA ALA A 35 10.77 21.35 -22.35
C ALA A 35 11.47 19.98 -22.16
N ALA A 36 12.48 19.90 -21.29
CA ALA A 36 13.15 18.63 -20.96
C ALA A 36 12.29 17.69 -20.09
N ALA A 37 11.27 18.20 -19.41
CA ALA A 37 10.40 17.42 -18.51
C ALA A 37 9.18 16.78 -19.22
N THR A 38 8.94 17.06 -20.50
CA THR A 38 7.73 16.60 -21.22
C THR A 38 7.98 15.55 -22.32
N LEU A 39 9.23 15.12 -22.54
CA LEU A 39 9.59 14.11 -23.57
C LEU A 39 10.16 12.79 -23.02
N LEU A 40 10.04 12.54 -21.71
CA LEU A 40 10.60 11.36 -21.04
C LEU A 40 9.58 10.32 -20.54
N PRO A 41 8.54 9.95 -21.31
CA PRO A 41 7.95 8.63 -21.13
C PRO A 41 7.76 7.92 -22.47
N LEU A 42 8.83 7.61 -23.21
CA LEU A 42 8.68 6.73 -24.38
C LEU A 42 9.90 5.88 -24.78
N VAL A 43 10.99 5.85 -24.00
CA VAL A 43 12.21 5.10 -24.37
C VAL A 43 12.59 3.98 -23.39
N HIS A 44 11.75 3.65 -22.41
CA HIS A 44 12.04 2.55 -21.47
C HIS A 44 11.55 1.15 -21.92
N SER A 45 10.99 1.01 -23.13
CA SER A 45 10.40 -0.27 -23.57
C SER A 45 11.28 -1.16 -24.46
N LEU A 46 12.57 -0.85 -24.64
CA LEU A 46 13.45 -1.69 -25.46
C LEU A 46 14.82 -1.86 -24.80
N ARG A 47 14.93 -2.80 -23.85
CA ARG A 47 16.21 -3.44 -23.56
C ARG A 47 16.05 -4.96 -23.53
N PRO A 48 16.76 -5.69 -24.42
CA PRO A 48 16.71 -7.15 -24.49
C PRO A 48 17.50 -7.81 -23.36
N SER A 49 17.10 -9.05 -23.12
CA SER A 49 17.49 -10.00 -22.07
C SER A 49 18.98 -10.06 -21.73
N GLY A 50 19.33 -9.61 -20.52
CA GLY A 50 20.55 -10.00 -19.82
C GLY A 50 20.19 -11.02 -18.74
N THR A 51 20.76 -12.22 -18.81
CA THR A 51 20.66 -13.27 -17.79
C THR A 51 21.18 -12.77 -16.43
N PRO A 52 20.41 -12.86 -15.32
CA PRO A 52 20.96 -12.60 -14.00
C PRO A 52 21.56 -13.86 -13.40
N VAL A 53 22.87 -13.78 -13.15
CA VAL A 53 23.59 -14.60 -12.17
C VAL A 53 23.00 -14.30 -10.77
N GLY A 54 22.91 -15.34 -9.94
CA GLY A 54 22.17 -15.39 -8.68
C GLY A 54 22.32 -14.19 -7.74
N GLY A 55 21.17 -13.73 -7.27
CA GLY A 55 20.94 -12.78 -6.18
C GLY A 55 19.49 -12.92 -5.70
N PRO A 56 19.15 -12.61 -4.44
CA PRO A 56 17.95 -13.11 -3.76
C PRO A 56 16.64 -12.66 -4.42
N SER A 57 15.71 -13.60 -4.52
CA SER A 57 14.41 -13.57 -5.19
C SER A 57 13.75 -12.21 -5.32
N ALA A 58 13.69 -11.72 -6.56
CA ALA A 58 12.73 -10.71 -6.96
C ALA A 58 11.31 -11.28 -6.82
N SER A 59 10.47 -10.62 -6.02
CA SER A 59 9.03 -10.88 -5.94
C SER A 59 8.43 -10.86 -7.35
N THR A 60 8.08 -12.03 -7.87
CA THR A 60 7.48 -12.14 -9.20
C THR A 60 6.02 -11.73 -9.08
N LEU A 61 5.68 -10.58 -9.67
CA LEU A 61 4.31 -10.09 -9.75
C LEU A 61 3.57 -10.89 -10.83
N VAL A 62 2.63 -11.74 -10.43
CA VAL A 62 1.75 -12.44 -11.39
C VAL A 62 0.50 -11.61 -11.62
N VAL A 63 0.30 -11.14 -12.84
CA VAL A 63 -0.91 -10.40 -13.25
C VAL A 63 -1.85 -11.35 -13.97
N HIS A 64 -2.96 -11.71 -13.33
CA HIS A 64 -4.06 -12.42 -14.00
C HIS A 64 -5.05 -11.41 -14.58
N ALA A 65 -5.05 -11.25 -15.91
CA ALA A 65 -6.06 -10.49 -16.62
C ALA A 65 -7.20 -11.43 -17.07
N SER A 66 -8.41 -11.22 -16.57
CA SER A 66 -9.60 -11.93 -17.06
C SER A 66 -10.39 -11.00 -18.00
N ARG A 67 -10.58 -11.43 -19.26
CA ARG A 67 -11.53 -10.81 -20.21
C ARG A 67 -12.91 -11.43 -19.99
N GLY A 68 -13.70 -10.85 -19.08
CA GLY A 68 -15.14 -11.09 -18.97
C GLY A 68 -15.90 -9.89 -19.54
N ALA A 69 -16.61 -10.09 -20.64
CA ALA A 69 -17.13 -9.04 -21.51
C ALA A 69 -18.44 -8.38 -21.01
N ALA A 70 -18.40 -7.06 -20.86
CA ALA A 70 -19.51 -6.14 -21.11
C ALA A 70 -18.89 -4.82 -21.63
N PRO A 71 -19.46 -4.13 -22.64
CA PRO A 71 -18.91 -2.87 -23.13
C PRO A 71 -19.00 -1.82 -22.00
N GLY A 72 -17.85 -1.39 -21.48
CA GLY A 72 -17.75 -0.46 -20.35
C GLY A 72 -17.22 -1.05 -19.04
N ALA A 73 -17.06 -2.39 -18.93
CA ALA A 73 -16.39 -3.01 -17.81
C ALA A 73 -14.86 -2.97 -18.04
N GLY A 74 -14.19 -1.99 -17.45
CA GLY A 74 -12.73 -1.90 -17.47
C GLY A 74 -12.09 -3.20 -16.97
N ALA A 75 -11.03 -3.65 -17.64
CA ALA A 75 -10.27 -4.82 -17.21
C ALA A 75 -9.71 -4.57 -15.80
N ARG A 76 -9.96 -5.50 -14.88
CA ARG A 76 -9.41 -5.44 -13.51
C ARG A 76 -8.17 -6.31 -13.43
N ALA A 77 -7.06 -5.72 -13.03
CA ALA A 77 -5.87 -6.47 -12.63
C ALA A 77 -5.97 -6.74 -11.12
N VAL A 78 -5.97 -8.02 -10.74
CA VAL A 78 -5.80 -8.41 -9.34
C VAL A 78 -4.33 -8.74 -9.15
N VAL A 79 -3.68 -8.01 -8.24
CA VAL A 79 -2.29 -8.26 -7.87
C VAL A 79 -2.29 -9.19 -6.66
N CYS A 80 -1.71 -10.37 -6.83
CA CYS A 80 -1.51 -11.31 -5.72
C CYS A 80 -0.08 -11.18 -5.21
N PRO A 81 0.15 -10.91 -3.91
CA PRO A 81 1.47 -11.06 -3.34
C PRO A 81 1.90 -12.53 -3.43
N ALA A 82 3.20 -12.80 -3.58
CA ALA A 82 3.69 -14.17 -3.51
C ALA A 82 3.29 -14.79 -2.15
N PRO A 83 2.95 -16.10 -2.10
CA PRO A 83 2.65 -16.76 -0.84
C PRO A 83 3.87 -16.67 0.11
N PRO A 84 3.65 -16.65 1.43
CA PRO A 84 4.75 -16.67 2.39
C PRO A 84 5.60 -17.95 2.22
N PRO A 85 6.91 -17.90 2.53
CA PRO A 85 7.78 -19.06 2.43
C PRO A 85 7.22 -20.27 3.18
N GLY A 86 7.21 -21.44 2.54
CA GLY A 86 6.67 -22.67 3.12
C GLY A 86 5.17 -22.90 2.94
N ALA A 87 4.43 -21.94 2.36
CA ALA A 87 3.07 -22.20 1.88
C ALA A 87 3.10 -22.68 0.42
N SER A 88 2.39 -23.77 0.11
CA SER A 88 2.19 -24.21 -1.27
C SER A 88 1.28 -23.22 -2.01
N ASP A 89 1.62 -22.89 -3.26
CA ASP A 89 0.82 -22.03 -4.15
C ASP A 89 -0.35 -22.81 -4.77
N ASP A 90 -1.03 -23.67 -3.98
CA ASP A 90 -2.12 -24.54 -4.42
C ASP A 90 -3.38 -23.70 -4.74
N GLY A 91 -3.30 -22.84 -5.76
CA GLY A 91 -4.35 -21.92 -6.17
C GLY A 91 -4.51 -20.69 -5.28
N TYR A 92 -3.51 -20.29 -4.47
CA TYR A 92 -3.61 -19.11 -3.61
C TYR A 92 -3.89 -17.83 -4.42
N CYS A 93 -3.12 -17.59 -5.47
CA CYS A 93 -3.36 -16.44 -6.37
C CYS A 93 -4.72 -16.53 -7.08
N ALA A 94 -5.14 -17.73 -7.47
CA ALA A 94 -6.44 -17.95 -8.10
C ALA A 94 -7.60 -17.60 -7.16
N ARG A 95 -7.51 -17.94 -5.86
CA ARG A 95 -8.52 -17.60 -4.85
C ARG A 95 -8.64 -16.10 -4.63
N ILE A 96 -7.50 -15.39 -4.50
CA ILE A 96 -7.50 -13.92 -4.39
C ILE A 96 -8.10 -13.30 -5.66
N GLY A 97 -7.74 -13.80 -6.83
CA GLY A 97 -8.30 -13.36 -8.12
C GLY A 97 -9.83 -13.51 -8.17
N LEU A 98 -10.33 -14.70 -7.86
CA LEU A 98 -11.77 -15.00 -7.83
C LEU A 98 -12.51 -14.15 -6.79
N ASP A 99 -11.93 -13.97 -5.61
CA ASP A 99 -12.50 -13.10 -4.59
C ASP A 99 -12.59 -11.64 -5.06
N GLY A 100 -11.52 -11.12 -5.66
CA GLY A 100 -11.47 -9.75 -6.20
C GLY A 100 -12.50 -9.50 -7.31
N ILE A 101 -12.79 -10.49 -8.15
CA ILE A 101 -13.80 -10.36 -9.22
C ILE A 101 -15.23 -10.24 -8.65
N ARG A 102 -15.53 -10.91 -7.52
CA ARG A 102 -16.86 -10.87 -6.89
C ARG A 102 -17.17 -9.55 -6.20
N ARG A 103 -16.14 -8.76 -5.87
CA ARG A 103 -16.29 -7.54 -5.05
C ARG A 103 -16.76 -6.34 -5.86
N ALA A 104 -17.52 -5.48 -5.19
CA ALA A 104 -17.92 -4.19 -5.72
C ALA A 104 -16.71 -3.31 -6.06
N VAL A 105 -16.83 -2.47 -7.09
CA VAL A 105 -15.82 -1.44 -7.38
C VAL A 105 -15.90 -0.35 -6.34
N LEU A 106 -14.77 0.05 -5.82
CA LEU A 106 -14.68 1.21 -4.94
C LEU A 106 -14.48 2.49 -5.75
N THR A 107 -15.16 3.56 -5.33
CA THR A 107 -14.78 4.92 -5.74
C THR A 107 -13.51 5.35 -5.02
N ALA A 108 -12.78 6.33 -5.57
CA ALA A 108 -11.58 6.88 -4.92
C ALA A 108 -11.86 7.31 -3.47
N ALA A 109 -12.97 8.01 -3.24
CA ALA A 109 -13.34 8.46 -1.90
C ALA A 109 -13.59 7.31 -0.91
N GLN A 110 -14.11 6.18 -1.38
CA GLN A 110 -14.30 4.98 -0.56
C GLN A 110 -12.96 4.32 -0.22
N SER A 111 -12.08 4.18 -1.22
CA SER A 111 -10.73 3.67 -1.04
C SER A 111 -9.92 4.53 -0.07
N ASP A 112 -9.94 5.84 -0.23
CA ASP A 112 -9.24 6.78 0.66
C ASP A 112 -9.80 6.75 2.09
N GLY A 113 -11.11 6.58 2.21
CA GLY A 113 -11.77 6.39 3.50
C GLY A 113 -11.25 5.17 4.25
N ALA A 114 -11.15 4.03 3.56
CA ALA A 114 -10.60 2.81 4.13
C ALA A 114 -9.09 2.91 4.38
N ALA A 115 -8.33 3.57 3.50
CA ALA A 115 -6.88 3.72 3.62
C ALA A 115 -6.46 4.44 4.90
N ARG A 116 -7.29 5.38 5.38
CA ARG A 116 -7.05 6.06 6.68
C ARG A 116 -7.17 5.12 7.89
N LEU A 117 -7.91 4.01 7.77
CA LEU A 117 -8.08 3.03 8.84
C LEU A 117 -7.00 1.94 8.81
N ALA A 118 -6.38 1.70 7.65
CA ALA A 118 -5.34 0.68 7.46
C ALA A 118 -4.23 0.73 8.52
N PRO A 119 -3.57 1.88 8.80
CA PRO A 119 -2.49 1.91 9.80
C PRO A 119 -2.98 1.59 11.23
N ILE A 120 -4.23 1.93 11.57
CA ILE A 120 -4.82 1.63 12.88
C ILE A 120 -5.02 0.11 13.01
N ILE A 121 -5.61 -0.50 11.98
CA ILE A 121 -5.84 -1.94 11.90
C ILE A 121 -4.51 -2.70 11.88
N ASP A 122 -3.56 -2.30 11.05
CA ASP A 122 -2.24 -2.93 10.95
C ASP A 122 -1.48 -2.85 12.26
N SER A 123 -1.52 -1.70 12.95
CA SER A 123 -0.91 -1.56 14.27
C SER A 123 -1.55 -2.49 15.30
N ALA A 124 -2.90 -2.52 15.35
CA ALA A 124 -3.65 -3.38 16.27
C ALA A 124 -3.35 -4.87 16.03
N VAL A 125 -3.37 -5.32 14.77
CA VAL A 125 -3.13 -6.72 14.40
C VAL A 125 -1.66 -7.10 14.63
N ASN A 126 -0.71 -6.32 14.13
CA ASN A 126 0.72 -6.63 14.25
C ASN A 126 1.25 -6.46 15.68
N GLY A 127 0.56 -5.71 16.54
CA GLY A 127 0.86 -5.59 17.97
C GLY A 127 0.54 -6.85 18.78
N THR A 128 -0.25 -7.78 18.23
CA THR A 128 -0.64 -9.01 18.95
C THR A 128 0.41 -10.12 18.93
N ARG A 129 1.37 -10.04 18.00
CA ARG A 129 2.39 -11.07 17.78
C ARG A 129 3.60 -10.80 18.65
N SER A 130 4.17 -11.85 19.25
CA SER A 130 5.47 -11.74 19.90
C SER A 130 6.55 -11.41 18.86
N ARG A 131 7.56 -10.65 19.28
CA ARG A 131 8.66 -10.21 18.45
C ARG A 131 9.96 -10.56 19.16
N ARG A 132 10.85 -11.27 18.48
CA ARG A 132 12.20 -11.54 18.98
C ARG A 132 13.20 -11.27 17.87
N THR A 133 14.35 -10.70 18.23
CA THR A 133 15.48 -10.59 17.31
C THR A 133 16.33 -11.84 17.45
N GLN A 134 16.60 -12.52 16.35
CA GLN A 134 17.52 -13.66 16.30
C GLN A 134 18.71 -13.28 15.42
N CYS A 135 19.91 -13.38 15.96
CA CYS A 135 21.14 -13.10 15.24
C CYS A 135 21.89 -14.39 14.97
N ASP A 136 22.33 -14.54 13.73
CA ASP A 136 23.28 -15.58 13.34
C ASP A 136 24.70 -15.13 13.77
N PRO A 137 25.38 -15.90 14.64
CA PRO A 137 26.70 -15.53 15.13
C PRO A 137 27.78 -15.50 14.03
N ASP A 138 27.60 -16.29 12.96
CA ASP A 138 28.61 -16.44 11.91
C ASP A 138 28.53 -15.31 10.88
N SER A 139 27.31 -14.99 10.43
CA SER A 139 27.08 -13.90 9.47
C SER A 139 26.94 -12.52 10.12
N ARG A 140 26.77 -12.47 11.45
CA ARG A 140 26.33 -11.28 12.22
C ARG A 140 25.01 -10.67 11.72
N ALA A 141 24.26 -11.39 10.89
CA ALA A 141 22.96 -10.95 10.42
C ALA A 141 21.92 -11.17 11.51
N CYS A 142 21.09 -10.17 11.75
CA CYS A 142 19.96 -10.27 12.67
C CYS A 142 18.64 -10.21 11.91
N ALA A 143 17.72 -11.10 12.24
CA ALA A 143 16.38 -11.14 11.70
C ALA A 143 15.34 -10.92 12.80
N LEU A 144 14.29 -10.17 12.47
CA LEU A 144 13.10 -10.09 13.31
C LEU A 144 12.26 -11.36 13.08
N ILE A 145 12.09 -12.15 14.14
CA ILE A 145 11.22 -13.32 14.12
C ILE A 145 9.90 -12.94 14.79
N LEU A 146 8.82 -13.06 14.02
CA LEU A 146 7.46 -12.88 14.50
C LEU A 146 6.91 -14.23 14.96
N GLY A 147 6.35 -14.25 16.16
CA GLY A 147 5.62 -15.42 16.67
C GLY A 147 4.32 -15.68 15.92
N PRO A 148 3.66 -16.81 16.17
CA PRO A 148 2.43 -17.18 15.49
C PRO A 148 1.30 -16.21 15.86
N ALA A 149 0.41 -15.94 14.89
CA ALA A 149 -0.80 -15.18 15.15
C ALA A 149 -1.85 -16.02 15.89
N ASP A 150 -2.67 -15.35 16.71
CA ASP A 150 -3.80 -15.97 17.41
C ASP A 150 -5.08 -15.18 17.12
N ALA A 151 -6.13 -15.88 16.66
CA ALA A 151 -7.38 -15.25 16.27
C ALA A 151 -8.08 -14.55 17.45
N GLY A 152 -7.98 -15.10 18.66
CA GLY A 152 -8.55 -14.50 19.86
C GLY A 152 -7.88 -13.17 20.24
N LYS A 153 -6.54 -13.12 20.19
CA LYS A 153 -5.77 -11.89 20.42
C LYS A 153 -6.06 -10.84 19.35
N VAL A 154 -6.09 -11.22 18.08
CA VAL A 154 -6.41 -10.30 16.96
C VAL A 154 -7.81 -9.72 17.13
N ARG A 155 -8.81 -10.55 17.45
CA ARG A 155 -10.17 -10.08 17.71
C ARG A 155 -10.21 -9.06 18.83
N ARG A 156 -9.62 -9.37 20.00
CA ARG A 156 -9.58 -8.43 21.14
C ARG A 156 -8.87 -7.12 20.80
N ALA A 157 -7.76 -7.18 20.05
CA ALA A 157 -7.04 -5.99 19.64
C ALA A 157 -7.85 -5.10 18.68
N LEU A 158 -8.55 -5.68 17.71
CA LEU A 158 -9.43 -4.93 16.81
C LEU A 158 -10.64 -4.34 17.55
N THR A 159 -11.25 -5.08 18.47
CA THR A 159 -12.30 -4.54 19.35
C THR A 159 -11.79 -3.35 20.15
N ALA A 160 -10.62 -3.46 20.78
CA ALA A 160 -10.00 -2.37 21.55
C ALA A 160 -9.65 -1.15 20.67
N ALA A 161 -9.35 -1.37 19.39
CA ALA A 161 -9.10 -0.32 18.41
C ALA A 161 -10.38 0.32 17.82
N GLY A 162 -11.56 -0.06 18.31
CA GLY A 162 -12.85 0.52 17.87
C GLY A 162 -13.54 -0.25 16.74
N PHE A 163 -13.13 -1.49 16.47
CA PHE A 163 -13.72 -2.36 15.45
C PHE A 163 -14.36 -3.61 16.08
N PRO A 164 -15.42 -3.46 16.90
CA PRO A 164 -16.04 -4.59 17.60
C PRO A 164 -16.67 -5.61 16.65
N ASP A 165 -17.12 -5.17 15.48
CA ASP A 165 -17.78 -6.01 14.46
C ASP A 165 -16.79 -6.63 13.46
N ALA A 166 -15.49 -6.57 13.75
CA ALA A 166 -14.48 -7.20 12.91
C ALA A 166 -14.67 -8.72 12.87
N ILE A 167 -14.70 -9.28 11.66
CA ILE A 167 -14.69 -10.73 11.46
C ILE A 167 -13.25 -11.18 11.64
N VAL A 168 -13.01 -12.12 12.56
CA VAL A 168 -11.67 -12.72 12.78
C VAL A 168 -11.82 -14.22 12.98
N ARG A 169 -11.17 -15.01 12.14
CA ARG A 169 -11.22 -16.48 12.21
C ARG A 169 -10.02 -17.11 11.50
N THR A 170 -9.84 -18.41 11.70
CA THR A 170 -8.91 -19.20 10.89
C THR A 170 -9.40 -19.25 9.44
N ALA A 171 -8.48 -19.09 8.50
CA ALA A 171 -8.73 -19.17 7.08
C ALA A 171 -9.05 -20.62 6.66
N ARG A 172 -10.17 -20.77 5.97
CA ARG A 172 -10.65 -21.98 5.29
C ARG A 172 -9.99 -22.12 3.91
N PRO A 173 -10.03 -23.31 3.29
CA PRO A 173 -9.41 -23.54 1.98
C PRO A 173 -9.89 -22.63 0.86
N ASP A 174 -11.12 -22.12 0.95
CA ASP A 174 -11.81 -21.28 -0.02
C ASP A 174 -11.67 -19.77 0.24
N ASP A 175 -10.99 -19.38 1.32
CA ASP A 175 -10.77 -17.98 1.63
C ASP A 175 -9.66 -17.33 0.77
N PRO A 176 -9.68 -15.99 0.63
CA PRO A 176 -8.61 -15.21 0.01
C PRO A 176 -7.40 -15.05 0.95
N ALA A 177 -6.94 -16.15 1.56
CA ALA A 177 -5.78 -16.22 2.43
C ALA A 177 -5.15 -17.63 2.39
N PRO A 178 -3.91 -17.81 2.88
CA PRO A 178 -3.36 -19.14 3.09
C PRO A 178 -4.20 -19.91 4.12
N THR A 179 -4.53 -21.17 3.83
CA THR A 179 -5.29 -22.04 4.74
C THR A 179 -4.61 -22.11 6.11
N GLY A 180 -5.39 -21.98 7.19
CA GLY A 180 -4.88 -22.03 8.55
C GLY A 180 -4.29 -20.71 9.07
N ALA A 181 -4.14 -19.67 8.25
CA ALA A 181 -3.79 -18.33 8.72
C ALA A 181 -4.91 -17.70 9.55
N VAL A 182 -4.60 -16.68 10.36
CA VAL A 182 -5.62 -15.83 10.99
C VAL A 182 -6.08 -14.81 9.96
N LEU A 183 -7.28 -14.99 9.43
CA LEU A 183 -7.94 -14.06 8.51
C LEU A 183 -8.79 -13.06 9.30
N TYR A 184 -8.74 -11.80 8.89
CA TYR A 184 -9.59 -10.75 9.44
C TYR A 184 -10.21 -9.88 8.34
N ALA A 185 -11.38 -9.33 8.64
CA ALA A 185 -11.99 -8.30 7.84
C ALA A 185 -12.71 -7.24 8.69
N VAL A 186 -12.48 -5.98 8.34
CA VAL A 186 -13.09 -4.82 8.98
C VAL A 186 -13.89 -4.05 7.95
N ALA A 187 -15.17 -3.81 8.25
CA ALA A 187 -16.04 -2.98 7.45
C ALA A 187 -15.68 -1.49 7.61
N ALA A 188 -15.50 -0.80 6.49
CA ALA A 188 -15.24 0.64 6.42
C ALA A 188 -16.23 1.28 5.44
N ARG A 189 -17.46 1.54 5.90
CA ARG A 189 -18.59 1.95 5.05
C ARG A 189 -18.81 0.95 3.90
N ARG A 190 -18.59 1.34 2.64
CA ARG A 190 -18.76 0.47 1.45
C ARG A 190 -17.48 -0.30 1.08
N ALA A 191 -16.38 -0.05 1.78
CA ALA A 191 -15.12 -0.75 1.63
C ALA A 191 -14.91 -1.75 2.78
N CYS A 192 -13.96 -2.65 2.55
CA CYS A 192 -13.51 -3.65 3.49
C CYS A 192 -11.99 -3.60 3.55
N LEU A 193 -11.44 -3.62 4.75
CA LEU A 193 -10.03 -3.95 4.97
C LEU A 193 -9.94 -5.43 5.27
N LEU A 194 -9.32 -6.18 4.38
CA LEU A 194 -9.13 -7.62 4.50
C LEU A 194 -7.66 -7.90 4.70
N GLY A 195 -7.34 -8.81 5.60
CA GLY A 195 -5.96 -9.23 5.74
C GLY A 195 -5.82 -10.56 6.44
N PHE A 196 -4.60 -11.06 6.46
CA PHE A 196 -4.28 -12.27 7.20
C PHE A 196 -2.93 -12.14 7.92
N GLN A 197 -2.78 -12.95 8.97
CA GLN A 197 -1.51 -13.15 9.66
C GLN A 197 -1.19 -14.64 9.68
N PRO A 198 0.04 -15.05 9.32
CA PRO A 198 0.37 -16.46 9.32
C PRO A 198 0.55 -17.00 10.75
N THR A 199 0.27 -18.29 10.92
CA THR A 199 0.19 -18.99 12.22
C THR A 199 1.40 -19.87 12.52
N GLY A 200 2.40 -19.94 11.62
CA GLY A 200 3.65 -20.66 11.84
C GLY A 200 4.71 -19.84 12.59
N ASP A 201 5.72 -20.52 13.13
CA ASP A 201 6.91 -19.88 13.69
C ASP A 201 7.78 -19.29 12.59
N ALA A 202 8.37 -18.12 12.82
CA ALA A 202 9.08 -17.34 11.80
C ALA A 202 8.23 -17.02 10.55
N ALA A 203 6.91 -17.05 10.70
CA ALA A 203 5.97 -16.58 9.71
C ALA A 203 6.30 -15.14 9.30
N GLY A 204 6.40 -14.92 7.99
CA GLY A 204 6.62 -13.62 7.38
C GLY A 204 5.57 -12.56 7.77
N PRO A 205 5.69 -11.35 7.19
CA PRO A 205 4.69 -10.33 7.43
C PRO A 205 3.32 -10.83 6.99
N GLY A 206 2.29 -10.50 7.79
CA GLY A 206 0.92 -10.58 7.31
C GLY A 206 0.69 -9.59 6.17
N TRP A 207 -0.53 -9.60 5.65
CA TRP A 207 -0.91 -8.72 4.55
C TRP A 207 -2.29 -8.13 4.80
N THR A 208 -2.48 -6.87 4.40
CA THR A 208 -3.75 -6.15 4.42
C THR A 208 -3.99 -5.53 3.05
N GLN A 209 -5.23 -5.61 2.56
CA GLN A 209 -5.71 -4.95 1.36
C GLN A 209 -7.04 -4.26 1.59
N ILE A 210 -7.32 -3.27 0.73
CA ILE A 210 -8.62 -2.60 0.66
C ILE A 210 -9.38 -3.18 -0.52
N ALA A 211 -10.61 -3.60 -0.29
CA ALA A 211 -11.47 -4.13 -1.34
C ALA A 211 -12.93 -3.71 -1.13
N GLY A 212 -13.76 -3.88 -2.17
CA GLY A 212 -15.20 -3.72 -2.05
C GLY A 212 -15.86 -4.80 -1.19
N ARG A 213 -17.11 -4.56 -0.83
CA ARG A 213 -17.98 -5.60 -0.25
C ARG A 213 -18.32 -6.69 -1.28
N LEU A 214 -18.65 -7.86 -0.76
CA LEU A 214 -19.24 -8.96 -1.51
C LEU A 214 -20.70 -8.62 -1.91
N PRO A 215 -21.32 -9.39 -2.83
CA PRO A 215 -22.69 -9.13 -3.29
C PRO A 215 -23.77 -9.16 -2.19
N ASP A 216 -23.51 -9.86 -1.08
CA ASP A 216 -24.35 -9.90 0.12
C ASP A 216 -24.10 -8.73 1.09
N ASP A 217 -23.37 -7.69 0.65
CA ASP A 217 -22.94 -6.54 1.43
C ASP A 217 -22.04 -6.93 2.63
N THR A 218 -21.39 -8.10 2.64
CA THR A 218 -20.43 -8.50 3.68
C THR A 218 -18.97 -8.28 3.24
N CYS A 219 -18.02 -8.33 4.20
CA CYS A 219 -16.59 -8.28 3.86
C CYS A 219 -15.97 -9.66 3.61
N LEU A 220 -16.47 -10.70 4.28
CA LEU A 220 -16.05 -12.10 4.13
C LEU A 220 -17.30 -12.98 4.11
N SER A 221 -17.28 -14.02 3.29
CA SER A 221 -18.30 -15.07 3.37
C SER A 221 -18.22 -15.73 4.74
N SER A 222 -19.41 -15.99 5.31
CA SER A 222 -19.58 -16.71 6.57
C SER A 222 -19.20 -18.18 6.42
#